data_AF-Q0A543-F1
#
_entry.id   AF-Q0A543-F1
#
_cell.length_a   1.000
_cell.length_b   1.000
_cell.length_c   1.000
_cell.angle_alpha   90.00
_cell.angle_beta   90.00
_cell.angle_gamma   90.00
#
_symmetry.space_group_name_H-M   'P 1'
#
loop_
_entity.id
_entity.type
_entity.pdbx_description
1 polymer ?
#
loop_
_entity_poly.entity_id
_entity_poly.type
_entity_poly.pdbx_seq_one_letter_code
_entity_poly.pdbx_strand_id
1 'polypeptide(L)'
;MQTPRVLLFSVLFVLLLMGCGNEQSADDDAAPLASNRPALEASAVADLLVQNFHDQTAIFEEIGDRILAIDGQAAAEEVGRLLEGAYTDRAIAGIEDMVQWAEEYLVPLDAAERAVLAEELDAIFAADGRLKEAGMRLDRATERVDGSINALFLANPGQAQTVLNGVIAFGENLEAFMNDERWLALDRLLAPEPAPEDAARGSAGQIGSPTWCERMANTPQSQWTMNDAFAFANHCTGG
;
A
#
# COMPACT_ATOMS: atom_id res chain seq x y z
N MET A 1 -12.05 1.86 -18.08
CA MET A 1 -11.31 0.72 -17.50
C MET A 1 -10.69 1.22 -16.23
N GLN A 2 -11.30 0.92 -15.08
CA GLN A 2 -10.80 1.26 -13.76
C GLN A 2 -9.74 0.23 -13.41
N THR A 3 -8.49 0.67 -13.20
CA THR A 3 -7.46 -0.17 -12.58
C THR A 3 -7.95 -0.53 -11.17
N PRO A 4 -7.99 -1.81 -10.78
CA PRO A 4 -8.45 -2.19 -9.45
C PRO A 4 -7.47 -1.64 -8.41
N ARG A 5 -8.02 -0.97 -7.39
CA ARG A 5 -7.30 -0.38 -6.23
C ARG A 5 -6.35 -1.34 -5.50
N VAL A 6 -6.45 -2.64 -5.78
CA VAL A 6 -5.56 -3.68 -5.25
C VAL A 6 -4.11 -3.53 -5.75
N LEU A 7 -3.88 -2.98 -6.95
CA LEU A 7 -2.53 -2.61 -7.43
C LEU A 7 -1.95 -1.40 -6.69
N LEU A 8 -2.80 -0.62 -6.01
CA LEU A 8 -2.35 0.54 -5.22
C LEU A 8 -1.66 0.11 -3.93
N PHE A 9 -1.89 -1.10 -3.41
CA PHE A 9 -1.31 -1.58 -2.14
C PHE A 9 0.17 -1.96 -2.26
N SER A 10 0.55 -2.67 -3.33
CA SER A 10 1.97 -2.94 -3.62
C SER A 10 2.71 -1.64 -3.93
N VAL A 11 2.00 -0.67 -4.52
CA VAL A 11 2.54 0.64 -4.85
C VAL A 11 2.61 1.55 -3.61
N LEU A 12 1.68 1.49 -2.65
CA LEU A 12 1.71 2.34 -1.45
C LEU A 12 2.87 1.94 -0.52
N PHE A 13 3.12 0.64 -0.35
CA PHE A 13 4.19 0.14 0.50
C PHE A 13 5.58 0.35 -0.12
N VAL A 14 5.67 0.35 -1.46
CA VAL A 14 6.92 0.67 -2.20
C VAL A 14 7.12 2.19 -2.35
N LEU A 15 6.06 2.99 -2.49
CA LEU A 15 6.13 4.45 -2.61
C LEU A 15 6.32 5.17 -1.28
N LEU A 16 5.95 4.56 -0.14
CA LEU A 16 6.26 5.11 1.19
C LEU A 16 7.77 5.05 1.50
N LEU A 17 8.53 4.15 0.88
CA LEU A 17 9.98 4.05 1.05
C LEU A 17 10.76 4.72 -0.09
N MET A 18 10.25 4.72 -1.32
CA MET A 18 10.90 5.39 -2.45
C MET A 18 10.37 6.81 -2.64
N GLY A 19 10.74 7.71 -1.73
CA GLY A 19 10.57 9.14 -1.94
C GLY A 19 11.39 9.61 -3.16
N CYS A 20 10.72 9.93 -4.25
CA CYS A 20 11.32 10.56 -5.42
C CYS A 20 12.18 11.77 -5.00
N GLY A 21 13.47 11.67 -5.33
CA GLY A 21 14.49 12.62 -4.93
C GLY A 21 14.19 14.07 -5.29
N ASN A 22 14.63 14.95 -4.41
CA ASN A 22 14.93 16.33 -4.75
C ASN A 22 16.36 16.63 -4.30
N GLU A 23 17.15 17.19 -5.21
CA GLU A 23 18.57 17.45 -5.04
C GLU A 23 18.84 18.33 -3.81
N GLN A 24 19.75 17.85 -2.97
CA GLN A 24 20.17 18.46 -1.72
C GLN A 24 21.01 19.72 -2.00
N SER A 25 20.57 20.86 -1.48
CA SER A 25 21.42 22.04 -1.32
C SER A 25 22.06 21.98 0.07
N ALA A 26 23.36 21.77 0.11
CA ALA A 26 24.16 21.71 1.33
C ALA A 26 24.29 23.09 1.98
N ASP A 27 23.94 23.19 3.26
CA ASP A 27 24.74 23.81 4.34
C ASP A 27 23.91 23.78 5.63
N ASP A 28 24.29 22.93 6.60
CA ASP A 28 24.17 23.28 8.01
C ASP A 28 25.02 22.34 8.90
N ASP A 29 26.00 22.95 9.58
CA ASP A 29 26.86 22.33 10.59
C ASP A 29 26.06 22.01 11.87
N ALA A 30 25.34 20.88 11.88
CA ALA A 30 24.75 20.33 13.10
C ALA A 30 25.69 19.29 13.73
N ALA A 31 26.20 19.59 14.93
CA ALA A 31 27.06 18.69 15.69
C ALA A 31 26.32 17.37 16.05
N PRO A 32 26.98 16.21 15.96
CA PRO A 32 26.33 14.91 16.19
C PRO A 32 26.04 14.73 17.68
N LEU A 33 24.76 14.73 18.05
CA LEU A 33 24.32 14.19 19.33
C LEU A 33 24.38 12.67 19.22
N ALA A 34 25.41 12.07 19.84
CA ALA A 34 25.54 10.63 19.95
C ALA A 34 24.38 10.06 20.79
N SER A 35 23.32 9.63 20.10
CA SER A 35 22.24 8.84 20.68
C SER A 35 22.79 7.43 20.95
N ASN A 36 22.79 7.00 22.22
CA ASN A 36 23.22 5.66 22.64
C ASN A 36 22.17 4.57 22.33
N ARG A 37 21.29 4.79 21.34
CA ARG A 37 20.37 3.73 20.91
C ARG A 37 21.12 2.76 20.00
N PRO A 38 20.87 1.44 20.09
CA PRO A 38 21.30 0.54 19.04
C PRO A 38 20.70 1.05 17.73
N ALA A 39 21.56 1.37 16.76
CA ALA A 39 21.12 1.85 15.46
C ALA A 39 20.21 0.78 14.85
N LEU A 40 19.04 1.21 14.35
CA LEU A 40 18.21 0.33 13.55
C LEU A 40 18.98 0.02 12.27
N GLU A 41 19.43 -1.22 12.12
CA GLU A 41 20.21 -1.64 10.97
C GLU A 41 19.31 -1.71 9.72
N ALA A 42 19.60 -0.92 8.69
CA ALA A 42 18.82 -0.91 7.44
C ALA A 42 18.72 -2.30 6.79
N SER A 43 19.74 -3.15 6.96
CA SER A 43 19.72 -4.55 6.50
C SER A 43 18.63 -5.40 7.17
N ALA A 44 18.38 -5.20 8.47
CA ALA A 44 17.32 -5.89 9.19
C ALA A 44 15.93 -5.45 8.70
N VAL A 45 15.77 -4.17 8.40
CA VAL A 45 14.54 -3.62 7.80
C VAL A 45 14.33 -4.22 6.41
N ALA A 46 15.37 -4.27 5.57
CA ALA A 46 15.30 -4.87 4.24
C ALA A 46 14.93 -6.36 4.30
N ASP A 47 15.50 -7.12 5.22
CA ASP A 47 15.17 -8.54 5.42
C ASP A 47 13.72 -8.74 5.84
N LEU A 48 13.21 -7.90 6.76
CA LEU A 48 11.80 -7.93 7.16
C LEU A 48 10.86 -7.67 5.97
N LEU A 49 11.17 -6.67 5.14
CA LEU A 49 10.38 -6.34 3.96
C LEU A 49 10.36 -7.49 2.95
N VAL A 50 11.53 -8.05 2.63
CA VAL A 50 11.65 -9.22 1.74
C VAL A 50 10.87 -10.42 2.28
N GLN A 51 10.95 -10.69 3.58
CA GLN A 51 10.21 -11.76 4.22
C GLN A 51 8.69 -11.55 4.12
N ASN A 52 8.20 -10.34 4.39
CA ASN A 52 6.79 -10.02 4.23
C ASN A 52 6.31 -10.23 2.78
N PHE A 53 7.08 -9.82 1.76
CA PHE A 53 6.74 -10.11 0.37
C PHE A 53 6.66 -11.62 0.09
N HIS A 54 7.56 -12.42 0.65
CA HIS A 54 7.50 -13.88 0.52
C HIS A 54 6.26 -14.48 1.18
N ASP A 55 5.90 -14.01 2.38
CA ASP A 55 4.73 -14.51 3.11
C ASP A 55 3.42 -14.16 2.38
N GLN A 56 3.29 -12.93 1.89
CA GLN A 56 2.16 -12.52 1.06
C GLN A 56 2.09 -13.33 -0.25
N THR A 57 3.24 -13.53 -0.90
CA THR A 57 3.33 -14.35 -2.13
C THR A 57 2.82 -15.77 -1.89
N ALA A 58 3.19 -16.38 -0.76
CA ALA A 58 2.76 -17.74 -0.43
C ALA A 58 1.24 -17.84 -0.27
N ILE A 59 0.58 -16.81 0.26
CA ILE A 59 -0.90 -16.75 0.34
C ILE A 59 -1.51 -16.75 -1.06
N PHE A 60 -1.02 -15.90 -1.97
CA PHE A 60 -1.55 -15.81 -3.34
C PHE A 60 -1.26 -17.07 -4.18
N GLU A 61 -0.10 -17.69 -4.01
CA GLU A 61 0.22 -18.99 -4.65
C GLU A 61 -0.76 -20.07 -4.17
N GLU A 62 -1.05 -20.15 -2.87
CA GLU A 62 -2.02 -21.10 -2.30
C GLU A 62 -3.45 -20.84 -2.82
N ILE A 63 -3.87 -19.58 -2.88
CA ILE A 63 -5.16 -19.19 -3.46
C ILE A 63 -5.26 -19.65 -4.92
N GLY A 64 -4.25 -19.35 -5.74
CA GLY A 64 -4.23 -19.72 -7.16
C GLY A 64 -4.31 -21.23 -7.36
N ASP A 65 -3.54 -22.00 -6.59
CA ASP A 65 -3.54 -23.46 -6.65
C ASP A 65 -4.90 -24.05 -6.26
N ARG A 66 -5.57 -23.49 -5.25
CA ARG A 66 -6.91 -23.94 -4.87
C ARG A 66 -7.96 -23.61 -5.91
N ILE A 67 -7.90 -22.45 -6.55
CA ILE A 67 -8.84 -22.07 -7.63
C ILE A 67 -8.70 -23.04 -8.81
N LEU A 68 -7.47 -23.37 -9.20
CA LEU A 68 -7.21 -24.35 -10.26
C LEU A 68 -7.70 -25.76 -9.93
N ALA A 69 -7.78 -26.09 -8.64
CA ALA A 69 -8.25 -27.40 -8.16
C ALA A 69 -9.78 -27.49 -8.00
N ILE A 70 -10.54 -26.43 -8.28
CA ILE A 70 -12.01 -26.46 -8.19
C ILE A 70 -12.59 -27.43 -9.22
N ASP A 71 -13.22 -28.49 -8.72
CA ASP A 71 -13.87 -29.55 -9.52
C ASP A 71 -15.40 -29.54 -9.38
N GLY A 72 -15.95 -28.64 -8.55
CA GLY A 72 -17.36 -28.59 -8.23
C GLY A 72 -17.74 -27.37 -7.39
N GLN A 73 -19.05 -27.17 -7.23
CA GLN A 73 -19.60 -26.04 -6.48
C GLN A 73 -19.16 -26.03 -5.01
N ALA A 74 -19.10 -27.20 -4.35
CA ALA A 74 -18.64 -27.30 -2.97
C ALA A 74 -17.18 -26.85 -2.80
N ALA A 75 -16.31 -27.15 -3.77
CA ALA A 75 -14.92 -26.68 -3.76
C ALA A 75 -14.83 -25.17 -3.98
N ALA A 76 -15.67 -24.60 -4.87
CA ALA A 76 -15.74 -23.16 -5.07
C ALA A 76 -16.24 -22.41 -3.82
N GLU A 77 -17.26 -22.95 -3.14
CA GLU A 77 -17.76 -22.43 -1.86
C GLU A 77 -16.69 -22.49 -0.77
N GLU A 78 -15.92 -23.59 -0.71
CA GLU A 78 -14.81 -23.70 0.23
C GLU A 78 -13.74 -22.64 -0.01
N VAL A 79 -13.32 -22.44 -1.25
CA VAL A 79 -12.36 -21.39 -1.61
C VAL A 79 -12.91 -20.00 -1.26
N GLY A 80 -14.19 -19.75 -1.52
CA GLY A 80 -14.86 -18.50 -1.14
C GLY A 80 -14.80 -18.24 0.36
N ARG A 81 -15.13 -19.24 1.20
CA ARG A 81 -15.03 -19.11 2.67
C ARG A 81 -13.59 -18.91 3.15
N LEU A 82 -12.62 -19.57 2.53
CA LEU A 82 -11.21 -19.42 2.88
C LEU A 82 -10.71 -18.00 2.57
N LEU A 83 -11.12 -17.42 1.44
CA LEU A 83 -10.82 -16.03 1.08
C LEU A 83 -11.40 -15.06 2.11
N GLU A 84 -12.67 -15.20 2.44
CA GLU A 84 -13.35 -14.34 3.43
C GLU A 84 -12.76 -14.48 4.85
N GLY A 85 -12.33 -15.67 5.24
CA GLY A 85 -11.80 -15.96 6.58
C GLY A 85 -10.28 -16.15 6.60
N ALA A 86 -9.83 -17.40 6.55
CA ALA A 86 -8.44 -17.78 6.88
C ALA A 86 -7.36 -17.03 6.07
N TYR A 87 -7.60 -16.71 4.79
CA TYR A 87 -6.65 -15.92 4.01
C TYR A 87 -6.67 -14.44 4.37
N THR A 88 -7.85 -13.88 4.64
CA THR A 88 -8.00 -12.51 5.19
C THR A 88 -7.25 -12.40 6.52
N ASP A 89 -7.49 -13.33 7.46
CA ASP A 89 -6.86 -13.33 8.78
C ASP A 89 -5.32 -13.39 8.68
N ARG A 90 -4.79 -14.24 7.80
CA ARG A 90 -3.34 -14.36 7.59
C ARG A 90 -2.74 -13.11 6.96
N ALA A 91 -3.42 -12.51 5.99
CA ALA A 91 -2.96 -11.28 5.35
C ALA A 91 -2.96 -10.12 6.35
N ILE A 92 -4.03 -9.97 7.14
CA ILE A 92 -4.12 -8.97 8.21
C ILE A 92 -3.02 -9.17 9.25
N ALA A 93 -2.82 -10.40 9.75
CA ALA A 93 -1.79 -10.69 10.73
C ALA A 93 -0.39 -10.27 10.25
N GLY A 94 -0.06 -10.54 8.98
CA GLY A 94 1.20 -10.09 8.39
C GLY A 94 1.33 -8.56 8.35
N ILE A 95 0.24 -7.83 8.08
CA ILE A 95 0.26 -6.37 8.13
C ILE A 95 0.38 -5.87 9.58
N GLU A 96 -0.35 -6.47 10.53
CA GLU A 96 -0.27 -6.13 11.96
C GLU A 96 1.13 -6.32 12.53
N ASP A 97 1.83 -7.40 12.16
CA ASP A 97 3.21 -7.65 12.55
C ASP A 97 4.14 -6.53 12.05
N MET A 98 3.94 -6.07 10.80
CA MET A 98 4.69 -4.93 10.27
C MET A 98 4.37 -3.61 10.98
N VAL A 99 3.09 -3.36 11.31
CA VAL A 99 2.69 -2.17 12.07
C VAL A 99 3.33 -2.17 13.44
N GLN A 100 3.23 -3.29 14.16
CA GLN A 100 3.82 -3.42 15.48
C GLN A 100 5.33 -3.21 15.44
N TRP A 101 6.01 -3.79 14.46
CA TRP A 101 7.42 -3.56 14.25
C TRP A 101 7.73 -2.08 13.97
N ALA A 102 6.97 -1.43 13.09
CA ALA A 102 7.18 -0.01 12.79
C ALA A 102 6.92 0.88 14.01
N GLU A 103 5.95 0.54 14.85
CA GLU A 103 5.71 1.22 16.13
C GLU A 103 6.86 1.07 17.12
N GLU A 104 7.47 -0.11 17.17
CA GLU A 104 8.58 -0.40 18.07
C GLU A 104 9.89 0.26 17.60
N TYR A 105 10.15 0.27 16.29
CA TYR A 105 11.46 0.61 15.74
C TYR A 105 11.50 1.91 14.94
N LEU A 106 10.43 2.30 14.23
CA LEU A 106 10.40 3.51 13.40
C LEU A 106 9.82 4.73 14.13
N VAL A 107 8.77 4.54 14.94
CA VAL A 107 8.15 5.65 15.71
C VAL A 107 9.15 6.38 16.61
N PRO A 108 10.06 5.69 17.32
CA PRO A 108 11.00 6.39 18.20
C PRO A 108 12.05 7.23 17.48
N LEU A 109 12.25 7.02 16.17
CA LEU A 109 13.25 7.74 15.39
C LEU A 109 12.82 9.21 15.21
N ASP A 110 13.78 10.13 15.21
CA ASP A 110 13.52 11.49 14.75
C ASP A 110 13.56 11.61 13.22
N ALA A 111 13.31 12.81 12.69
CA ALA A 111 13.28 13.04 11.25
C ALA A 111 14.64 12.84 10.57
N ALA A 112 15.74 13.19 11.26
CA ALA A 112 17.09 13.03 10.72
C ALA A 112 17.50 11.55 10.70
N GLU A 113 17.20 10.82 11.77
CA GLU A 113 17.42 9.37 11.85
C GLU A 113 16.62 8.62 10.77
N ARG A 114 15.36 9.00 10.54
CA ARG A 114 14.54 8.42 9.45
C ARG A 114 15.11 8.73 8.06
N ALA A 115 15.63 9.93 7.83
CA ALA A 115 16.21 10.29 6.54
C ALA A 115 17.46 9.46 6.23
N VAL A 116 18.35 9.24 7.22
CA VAL A 116 19.51 8.36 7.07
C VAL A 116 19.07 6.93 6.78
N LEU A 117 18.11 6.40 7.54
CA LEU A 117 17.58 5.05 7.32
C LEU A 117 17.00 4.90 5.89
N ALA A 118 16.27 5.90 5.40
CA ALA A 118 15.71 5.88 4.05
C ALA A 118 16.81 5.83 2.98
N GLU A 119 17.87 6.64 3.11
CA GLU A 119 19.01 6.62 2.19
C GLU A 119 19.74 5.27 2.19
N GLU A 120 19.95 4.69 3.38
CA GLU A 120 20.56 3.36 3.51
C GLU A 120 19.69 2.25 2.90
N LEU A 121 18.37 2.33 3.08
CA LEU A 121 17.44 1.37 2.47
C LEU A 121 17.45 1.47 0.94
N ASP A 122 17.46 2.69 0.40
CA ASP A 122 17.57 2.90 -1.04
C ASP A 122 18.87 2.32 -1.60
N ALA A 123 19.99 2.53 -0.91
CA ALA A 123 21.27 1.95 -1.29
C ALA A 123 21.24 0.42 -1.25
N ILE A 124 20.63 -0.17 -0.21
CA ILE A 124 20.45 -1.63 -0.09
C ILE A 124 19.58 -2.14 -1.23
N PHE A 125 18.42 -1.55 -1.52
CA PHE A 125 17.54 -2.04 -2.59
C PHE A 125 18.11 -1.83 -3.99
N ALA A 126 18.95 -0.81 -4.19
CA ALA A 126 19.68 -0.63 -5.44
C ALA A 126 20.77 -1.70 -5.63
N ALA A 127 21.43 -2.14 -4.55
CA ALA A 127 22.51 -3.12 -4.58
C ALA A 127 22.02 -4.58 -4.51
N ASP A 128 20.96 -4.82 -3.75
CA ASP A 128 20.39 -6.12 -3.42
C ASP A 128 19.07 -6.31 -4.18
N GLY A 129 19.13 -7.09 -5.25
CA GLY A 129 17.97 -7.39 -6.09
C GLY A 129 16.87 -8.22 -5.41
N ARG A 130 17.05 -8.65 -4.15
CA ARG A 130 16.10 -9.50 -3.41
C ARG A 130 14.72 -8.88 -3.28
N LEU A 131 14.61 -7.58 -2.94
CA LEU A 131 13.30 -6.93 -2.82
C LEU A 131 12.58 -6.91 -4.17
N LYS A 132 13.30 -6.57 -5.24
CA LYS A 132 12.76 -6.58 -6.60
C LYS A 132 12.33 -7.98 -7.03
N GLU A 133 13.10 -9.00 -6.72
CA GLU A 133 12.76 -10.40 -7.01
C GLU A 133 11.50 -10.84 -6.24
N ALA A 134 11.42 -10.52 -4.95
CA ALA A 134 10.27 -10.81 -4.11
C ALA A 134 9.00 -10.11 -4.64
N GLY A 135 9.10 -8.83 -5.00
CA GLY A 135 8.01 -8.08 -5.64
C GLY A 135 7.56 -8.69 -6.96
N MET A 136 8.48 -9.00 -7.86
CA MET A 136 8.14 -9.68 -9.13
C MET A 136 7.50 -11.06 -8.92
N ARG A 137 7.84 -11.77 -7.85
CA ARG A 137 7.20 -13.06 -7.53
C ARG A 137 5.77 -12.85 -7.03
N LEU A 138 5.55 -11.86 -6.17
CA LEU A 138 4.20 -11.47 -5.74
C LEU A 138 3.32 -11.08 -6.93
N ASP A 139 3.84 -10.25 -7.83
CA ASP A 139 3.13 -9.85 -9.05
C ASP A 139 2.69 -11.07 -9.87
N ARG A 140 3.61 -12.01 -10.14
CA ARG A 140 3.29 -13.26 -10.85
C ARG A 140 2.25 -14.12 -10.11
N ALA A 141 2.29 -14.16 -8.78
CA ALA A 141 1.32 -14.90 -7.97
C ALA A 141 -0.08 -14.28 -8.09
N THR A 142 -0.19 -12.95 -8.04
CA THR A 142 -1.48 -12.25 -8.22
C THR A 142 -2.03 -12.39 -9.64
N GLU A 143 -1.18 -12.28 -10.67
CA GLU A 143 -1.54 -12.54 -12.08
C GLU A 143 -2.02 -13.98 -12.28
N ARG A 144 -1.40 -14.96 -11.61
CA ARG A 144 -1.84 -16.35 -11.63
C ARG A 144 -3.24 -16.52 -11.03
N VAL A 145 -3.55 -15.83 -9.93
CA VAL A 145 -4.90 -15.84 -9.33
C VAL A 145 -5.92 -15.28 -10.33
N ASP A 146 -5.66 -14.12 -10.93
CA ASP A 146 -6.53 -13.52 -11.94
C ASP A 146 -6.76 -14.46 -13.14
N GLY A 147 -5.67 -15.02 -13.70
CA GLY A 147 -5.74 -15.99 -14.78
C GLY A 147 -6.56 -17.24 -14.42
N SER A 148 -6.45 -17.72 -13.18
CA SER A 148 -7.19 -18.88 -12.69
C SER A 148 -8.69 -18.60 -12.52
N ILE A 149 -9.05 -17.42 -12.01
CA ILE A 149 -10.45 -16.97 -11.92
C ILE A 149 -11.05 -16.84 -13.32
N ASN A 150 -10.32 -16.21 -14.26
CA ASN A 150 -10.77 -16.06 -15.64
C ASN A 150 -10.99 -17.42 -16.33
N ALA A 151 -10.06 -18.37 -16.13
CA ALA A 151 -10.23 -19.74 -16.64
C ALA A 151 -11.46 -20.44 -16.03
N LEU A 152 -11.67 -20.29 -14.71
CA LEU A 152 -12.85 -20.83 -14.04
C LEU A 152 -14.14 -20.19 -14.56
N PHE A 153 -14.14 -18.89 -14.87
CA PHE A 153 -15.30 -18.18 -15.42
C PHE A 153 -15.70 -18.72 -16.79
N LEU A 154 -14.72 -19.04 -17.64
CA LEU A 154 -14.97 -19.65 -18.95
C LEU A 154 -15.50 -21.08 -18.83
N ALA A 155 -15.03 -21.85 -17.85
CA ALA A 155 -15.43 -23.24 -17.66
C ALA A 155 -16.77 -23.38 -16.93
N ASN A 156 -16.95 -22.65 -15.83
CA ASN A 156 -18.07 -22.76 -14.90
C ASN A 156 -18.42 -21.39 -14.26
N PRO A 157 -19.22 -20.53 -14.93
CA PRO A 157 -19.52 -19.18 -14.46
C PRO A 157 -20.11 -19.11 -13.04
N GLY A 158 -20.93 -20.09 -12.65
CA GLY A 158 -21.51 -20.16 -11.30
C GLY A 158 -20.46 -20.35 -10.20
N GLN A 159 -19.50 -21.26 -10.43
CA GLN A 159 -18.39 -21.49 -9.50
C GLN A 159 -17.46 -20.27 -9.44
N ALA A 160 -17.17 -19.67 -10.60
CA ALA A 160 -16.36 -18.46 -10.68
C ALA A 160 -17.00 -17.29 -9.92
N GLN A 161 -18.32 -17.11 -10.02
CA GLN A 161 -19.02 -16.07 -9.26
C GLN A 161 -18.92 -16.30 -7.75
N THR A 162 -19.01 -17.56 -7.28
CA THR A 162 -18.80 -17.89 -5.86
C THR A 162 -17.40 -17.51 -5.39
N VAL A 163 -16.35 -17.86 -6.14
CA VAL A 163 -14.97 -17.48 -5.82
C VAL A 163 -14.81 -15.95 -5.85
N LEU A 164 -15.36 -15.28 -6.86
CA LEU A 164 -15.29 -13.83 -7.01
C LEU A 164 -15.90 -13.10 -5.80
N ASN A 165 -17.03 -13.59 -5.27
CA ASN A 165 -17.61 -13.03 -4.06
C ASN A 165 -16.65 -13.16 -2.86
N GLY A 166 -15.93 -14.28 -2.73
CA GLY A 166 -14.89 -14.44 -1.72
C GLY A 166 -13.71 -13.48 -1.90
N VAL A 167 -13.27 -13.24 -3.15
CA VAL A 167 -12.22 -12.27 -3.46
C VAL A 167 -12.65 -10.84 -3.12
N ILE A 168 -13.91 -10.49 -3.39
CA ILE A 168 -14.49 -9.20 -3.01
C ILE A 168 -14.47 -9.04 -1.49
N ALA A 169 -14.97 -10.03 -0.75
CA ALA A 169 -14.98 -10.00 0.71
C ALA A 169 -13.56 -9.89 1.31
N PHE A 170 -12.60 -10.64 0.76
CA PHE A 170 -11.18 -10.51 1.11
C PHE A 170 -10.66 -9.07 0.93
N GLY A 171 -10.97 -8.45 -0.22
CA GLY A 171 -10.59 -7.06 -0.50
C GLY A 171 -11.25 -6.04 0.43
N GLU A 172 -12.56 -6.19 0.69
CA GLU A 172 -13.31 -5.32 1.60
C GLU A 172 -12.79 -5.40 3.04
N ASN A 173 -12.47 -6.61 3.52
CA ASN A 173 -11.92 -6.79 4.86
C ASN A 173 -10.50 -6.20 5.00
N LEU A 174 -9.65 -6.37 3.98
CA LEU A 174 -8.33 -5.73 3.95
C LEU A 174 -8.44 -4.20 3.89
N GLU A 175 -9.37 -3.67 3.10
CA GLU A 175 -9.63 -2.23 3.03
C GLU A 175 -10.16 -1.69 4.37
N ALA A 176 -11.06 -2.41 5.03
CA ALA A 176 -11.56 -2.03 6.35
C ALA A 176 -10.42 -1.98 7.37
N PHE A 177 -9.52 -2.97 7.37
CA PHE A 177 -8.34 -3.01 8.22
C PHE A 177 -7.39 -1.82 7.95
N MET A 178 -7.10 -1.51 6.68
CA MET A 178 -6.26 -0.35 6.32
C MET A 178 -6.86 1.00 6.74
N ASN A 179 -8.18 1.09 6.87
CA ASN A 179 -8.86 2.31 7.33
C ASN A 179 -8.89 2.40 8.86
N ASP A 180 -8.30 1.45 9.58
CA ASP A 180 -8.12 1.52 11.02
C ASP A 180 -7.23 2.72 11.41
N GLU A 181 -7.57 3.38 12.52
CA GLU A 181 -6.88 4.59 12.98
C GLU A 181 -5.39 4.35 13.22
N ARG A 182 -4.99 3.14 13.61
CA ARG A 182 -3.60 2.77 13.86
C ARG A 182 -2.79 2.75 12.57
N TRP A 183 -3.33 2.16 11.51
CA TRP A 183 -2.69 2.16 10.19
C TRP A 183 -2.55 3.59 9.66
N LEU A 184 -3.60 4.39 9.75
CA LEU A 184 -3.58 5.80 9.32
C LEU A 184 -2.60 6.66 10.13
N ALA A 185 -2.40 6.37 11.42
CA ALA A 185 -1.41 7.05 12.24
C ALA A 185 0.01 6.73 11.79
N LEU A 186 0.28 5.45 11.49
CA LEU A 186 1.58 5.02 10.98
C LEU A 186 1.85 5.59 9.58
N ASP A 187 0.88 5.55 8.68
CA ASP A 187 0.97 6.12 7.33
C ASP A 187 1.35 7.61 7.38
N ARG A 188 0.68 8.40 8.23
CA ARG A 188 1.02 9.82 8.43
C ARG A 188 2.41 10.05 8.99
N LEU A 189 2.90 9.14 9.81
CA LEU A 189 4.23 9.25 10.41
C LEU A 189 5.34 8.94 9.40
N LEU A 190 5.09 7.98 8.51
CA LEU A 190 6.02 7.54 7.48
C LEU A 190 5.90 8.36 6.20
N ALA A 191 4.83 9.13 6.03
CA ALA A 191 4.68 10.05 4.92
C ALA A 191 5.86 11.02 4.88
N PRO A 192 6.47 11.25 3.70
CA PRO A 192 7.55 12.22 3.57
C PRO A 192 7.05 13.59 4.05
N GLU A 193 7.91 14.33 4.77
CA GLU A 193 7.57 15.70 5.11
C GLU A 193 7.30 16.46 3.80
N PRO A 194 6.16 17.15 3.68
CA PRO A 194 5.87 17.90 2.47
C PRO A 194 6.99 18.92 2.27
N ALA A 195 7.50 19.04 1.04
CA ALA A 195 8.48 20.07 0.72
C ALA A 195 7.97 21.44 1.19
N PRO A 196 8.83 22.39 1.58
CA PRO A 196 8.39 23.69 2.11
C PRO A 196 7.38 24.42 1.20
N GLU A 197 7.51 24.25 -0.11
CA GLU A 197 6.57 24.77 -1.10
C GLU A 197 5.21 24.05 -1.11
N ASP A 198 5.20 22.74 -0.83
CA ASP A 198 4.02 21.90 -0.72
C ASP A 198 3.32 22.09 0.63
N ALA A 199 4.05 22.36 1.71
CA ALA A 199 3.50 22.76 3.01
C ALA A 199 2.78 24.12 2.91
N ALA A 200 3.37 25.08 2.19
CA ALA A 200 2.73 26.36 1.88
C ALA A 200 1.50 26.19 0.97
N ARG A 201 1.52 25.20 0.07
CA ARG A 201 0.35 24.79 -0.75
C ARG A 201 -0.62 23.88 0.00
N GLY A 202 -0.28 23.29 1.15
CA GLY A 202 -1.07 22.27 1.84
C GLY A 202 -2.40 22.78 2.39
N SER A 203 -2.47 24.06 2.79
CA SER A 203 -3.74 24.72 3.09
C SER A 203 -4.56 25.04 1.84
N ALA A 204 -3.93 25.10 0.67
CA ALA A 204 -4.51 25.44 -0.63
C ALA A 204 -4.80 24.25 -1.55
N GLY A 205 -4.21 23.08 -1.30
CA GLY A 205 -4.31 21.87 -2.12
C GLY A 205 -5.20 20.78 -1.53
N GLN A 206 -5.56 20.90 -0.25
CA GLN A 206 -6.48 19.97 0.38
C GLN A 206 -7.87 20.08 -0.25
N ILE A 207 -8.35 18.98 -0.83
CA ILE A 207 -9.68 18.89 -1.41
C ILE A 207 -10.73 19.34 -0.39
N GLY A 208 -11.56 20.31 -0.77
CA GLY A 208 -12.59 20.90 0.08
C GLY A 208 -12.15 22.07 0.96
N SER A 209 -10.87 22.47 0.96
CA SER A 209 -10.47 23.69 1.66
C SER A 209 -11.00 24.94 0.93
N PRO A 210 -11.22 26.09 1.61
CA PRO A 210 -11.75 27.30 0.98
C PRO A 210 -10.93 27.77 -0.23
N THR A 211 -9.61 27.69 -0.13
CA THR A 211 -8.64 28.04 -1.16
C THR A 211 -8.60 27.02 -2.31
N TRP A 212 -8.85 25.73 -2.06
CA TRP A 212 -9.03 24.72 -3.10
C TRP A 212 -10.34 24.95 -3.86
N CYS A 213 -11.43 25.21 -3.14
CA CYS A 213 -12.73 25.54 -3.72
C CYS A 213 -12.66 26.80 -4.60
N GLU A 214 -11.99 27.84 -4.11
CA GLU A 214 -11.81 29.09 -4.88
C GLU A 214 -10.99 28.86 -6.15
N ARG A 215 -9.92 28.06 -6.10
CA ARG A 215 -9.13 27.71 -7.28
C ARG A 215 -9.95 26.91 -8.29
N MET A 216 -10.67 25.89 -7.83
CA MET A 216 -11.50 25.06 -8.69
C MET A 216 -12.64 25.86 -9.34
N ALA A 217 -13.28 26.75 -8.60
CA ALA A 217 -14.32 27.65 -9.12
C ALA A 217 -13.78 28.59 -10.21
N ASN A 218 -12.51 28.98 -10.14
CA ASN A 218 -11.82 29.80 -11.14
C ASN A 218 -11.18 28.99 -12.28
N THR A 219 -11.16 27.66 -12.20
CA THR A 219 -10.60 26.78 -13.24
C THR A 219 -11.69 26.41 -14.26
N PRO A 220 -11.47 26.56 -15.58
CA PRO A 220 -12.47 26.20 -16.58
C PRO A 220 -12.92 24.73 -16.46
N GLN A 221 -14.23 24.48 -16.45
CA GLN A 221 -14.80 23.13 -16.29
C GLN A 221 -14.30 22.11 -17.34
N SER A 222 -13.91 22.58 -18.53
CA SER A 222 -13.33 21.72 -19.57
C SER A 222 -11.96 21.13 -19.20
N GLN A 223 -11.32 21.65 -18.15
CA GLN A 223 -10.05 21.15 -17.62
C GLN A 223 -10.24 20.26 -16.40
N TRP A 224 -11.46 20.08 -15.92
CA TRP A 224 -11.74 19.24 -14.76
C TRP A 224 -11.66 17.76 -15.15
N THR A 225 -11.03 16.95 -14.31
CA THR A 225 -11.25 15.50 -14.39
C THR A 225 -12.62 15.16 -13.79
N MET A 226 -13.13 13.95 -14.09
CA MET A 226 -14.38 13.48 -13.50
C MET A 226 -14.30 13.43 -11.96
N ASN A 227 -13.13 13.12 -11.40
CA ASN A 227 -12.90 13.10 -9.97
C ASN A 227 -12.91 14.51 -9.36
N ASP A 228 -12.32 15.50 -10.03
CA ASP A 228 -12.33 16.89 -9.58
C ASP A 228 -13.75 17.46 -9.54
N ALA A 229 -14.55 17.16 -10.55
CA ALA A 229 -15.95 17.57 -10.60
C ALA A 229 -16.76 16.99 -9.43
N PHE A 230 -16.56 15.71 -9.12
CA PHE A 230 -17.26 15.03 -8.02
C PHE A 230 -16.79 15.54 -6.66
N ALA A 231 -15.50 15.72 -6.47
CA ALA A 231 -14.92 16.28 -5.26
C ALA A 231 -15.40 17.72 -5.02
N PHE A 232 -15.42 18.56 -6.06
CA PHE A 232 -15.91 19.94 -5.96
C PHE A 232 -17.39 19.98 -5.58
N ALA A 233 -18.22 19.13 -6.18
CA ALA A 233 -19.64 19.03 -5.86
C ALA A 233 -19.89 18.62 -4.41
N ASN A 234 -19.12 17.66 -3.88
CA ASN A 234 -19.31 17.16 -2.52
C ASN A 234 -18.76 18.08 -1.44
N HIS A 235 -17.70 18.82 -1.73
CA HIS A 235 -16.96 19.55 -0.70
C HIS A 235 -17.09 21.08 -0.79
N CYS A 236 -17.45 21.65 -1.95
CA CYS A 236 -17.39 23.10 -2.16
C CYS A 236 -18.72 23.76 -2.50
N THR A 237 -19.63 23.05 -3.17
CA THR A 237 -20.91 23.65 -3.59
C THR A 237 -21.99 23.61 -2.52
N GLY A 238 -21.77 22.85 -1.45
CA GLY A 238 -22.73 22.69 -0.34
C GLY A 238 -24.02 21.95 -0.76
N GLY A 239 -24.43 21.01 0.06
CA GLY A 239 -25.86 20.70 0.26
C GLY A 239 -26.35 21.47 1.47
#